data_AF-A0A0F9AIU7-F1
#
_entry.id   AF-A0A0F9AIU7-F1
#
_cell.length_a   1.000
_cell.length_b   1.000
_cell.length_c   1.000
_cell.angle_alpha   90.00
_cell.angle_beta   90.00
_cell.angle_gamma   90.00
#
_symmetry.space_group_name_H-M   'P 1'
#
loop_
_entity.id
_entity.type
_entity.pdbx_description
1 polymer ?
#
loop_
_entity_poly.entity_id
_entity_poly.type
_entity_poly.pdbx_seq_one_letter_code
_entity_poly.pdbx_strand_id
1 'polypeptide(L)' 'RPMAMTLGHVILGRTAAALDIAHAHELIHVRQYERWGPLFVPAYLLCSLVLWLRGKDAYHENPFERQAYGSDNPLH' A
#
# COMPACT_ATOMS: atom_id res chain seq x y z
N ARG A 1 10.55 -10.49 -5.17
CA ARG A 1 9.65 -10.48 -6.36
C ARG A 1 8.29 -10.04 -5.85
N PRO A 2 7.71 -8.92 -6.28
CA PRO A 2 6.46 -8.43 -5.67
C PRO A 2 5.32 -9.42 -5.95
N MET A 3 4.51 -9.69 -4.93
CA MET A 3 3.54 -10.80 -4.87
C MET A 3 2.08 -10.38 -5.00
N ALA A 4 1.80 -9.08 -5.05
CA ALA A 4 0.49 -8.51 -5.32
C ALA A 4 0.64 -7.10 -5.92
N MET A 5 -0.33 -6.69 -6.74
CA MET A 5 -0.49 -5.34 -7.26
C MET A 5 -1.99 -5.02 -7.23
N THR A 6 -2.35 -3.93 -6.57
CA THR A 6 -3.72 -3.43 -6.51
C THR A 6 -4.01 -2.51 -7.69
N LEU A 7 -5.08 -2.81 -8.44
CA LEU A 7 -5.54 -2.00 -9.57
C LEU A 7 -7.03 -1.69 -9.37
N GLY A 8 -7.29 -0.50 -8.83
CA GLY A 8 -8.65 0.05 -8.67
C GLY A 8 -9.48 -0.64 -7.58
N HIS A 9 -10.18 -1.72 -7.94
CA HIS A 9 -11.14 -2.44 -7.07
C HIS A 9 -10.96 -3.97 -7.10
N VAL A 10 -9.88 -4.47 -7.71
CA VAL A 10 -9.60 -5.91 -7.79
C VAL A 10 -8.30 -6.19 -7.09
N ILE A 11 -8.37 -6.94 -5.99
CA ILE A 11 -7.21 -7.51 -5.30
C ILE A 11 -6.95 -8.86 -5.97
N LEU A 12 -5.94 -8.93 -6.84
CA LEU A 12 -5.45 -10.21 -7.36
C LEU A 12 -4.50 -10.84 -6.35
N GLY A 13 -5.07 -11.47 -5.32
CA GLY A 13 -4.32 -12.33 -4.42
C GLY A 13 -4.02 -13.68 -5.08
N ARG A 14 -2.75 -14.06 -5.14
CA ARG A 14 -2.32 -15.33 -5.73
C ARG A 14 -2.84 -16.56 -4.96
N THR A 15 -3.33 -16.40 -3.72
CA THR A 15 -3.95 -17.45 -2.89
C THR A 15 -4.72 -16.83 -1.72
N ALA A 16 -5.84 -17.42 -1.30
CA ALA A 16 -6.66 -16.95 -0.18
C ALA A 16 -5.89 -16.83 1.16
N ALA A 17 -4.93 -17.72 1.41
CA ALA A 17 -4.08 -17.66 2.61
C ALA A 17 -3.08 -16.48 2.61
N ALA A 18 -2.64 -16.01 1.43
CA ALA A 18 -1.86 -14.79 1.31
C ALA A 18 -2.74 -13.55 1.46
N LEU A 19 -4.01 -13.66 1.07
CA LEU A 19 -5.04 -12.64 1.29
C LEU A 19 -5.31 -12.43 2.79
N ASP A 20 -5.40 -13.51 3.58
CA ASP A 20 -5.64 -13.42 5.03
C ASP A 20 -4.48 -12.74 5.78
N ILE A 21 -3.23 -13.05 5.41
CA ILE A 21 -2.03 -12.44 6.02
C ILE A 21 -1.88 -10.98 5.57
N ALA A 22 -2.15 -10.68 4.29
CA ALA A 22 -2.09 -9.32 3.76
C ALA A 22 -3.37 -8.51 4.03
N HIS A 23 -4.38 -9.10 4.68
CA HIS A 23 -5.73 -8.53 4.73
C HIS A 23 -5.76 -7.15 5.39
N ALA A 24 -5.05 -6.99 6.51
CA ALA A 24 -4.98 -5.72 7.23
C ALA A 24 -4.30 -4.63 6.38
N HIS A 25 -3.20 -4.98 5.71
CA HIS A 25 -2.45 -4.08 4.84
C HIS A 25 -3.27 -3.66 3.60
N GLU A 26 -3.88 -4.63 2.91
CA GLU A 26 -4.73 -4.39 1.74
C GLU A 26 -6.00 -3.59 2.11
N LEU A 27 -6.59 -3.81 3.29
CA LEU A 27 -7.75 -3.04 3.76
C LEU A 27 -7.40 -1.56 3.99
N ILE A 28 -6.17 -1.26 4.43
CA ILE A 28 -5.71 0.13 4.54
C ILE A 28 -5.60 0.76 3.15
N HIS A 29 -5.11 0.04 2.13
CA HIS A 29 -5.12 0.54 0.76
C HIS A 29 -6.53 0.73 0.21
N VAL A 30 -7.48 -0.14 0.54
CA VAL A 30 -8.90 0.07 0.23
C VAL A 30 -9.41 1.37 0.84
N ARG A 31 -9.18 1.61 2.14
CA ARG A 31 -9.60 2.85 2.81
C ARG A 31 -8.90 4.09 2.24
N GLN A 32 -7.64 3.98 1.86
CA GLN A 32 -6.92 5.06 1.19
C GLN A 32 -7.56 5.36 -0.17
N TYR A 33 -7.93 4.33 -0.93
CA TYR A 33 -8.63 4.47 -2.20
C TYR A 33 -10.05 5.01 -2.01
N GLU A 34 -10.80 4.62 -0.99
CA GLU A 34 -12.12 5.19 -0.67
C GLU A 34 -12.02 6.68 -0.34
N ARG A 35 -10.95 7.11 0.35
CA ARG A 35 -10.74 8.52 0.72
C ARG A 35 -10.26 9.37 -0.45
N TRP A 36 -9.36 8.86 -1.28
CA TRP A 36 -8.70 9.64 -2.33
C TRP A 36 -9.24 9.36 -3.73
N GLY A 37 -10.03 8.31 -3.89
CA GLY A 37 -10.50 7.82 -5.17
C GLY A 37 -9.34 7.58 -6.15
N PRO A 38 -9.55 7.84 -7.45
CA PRO A 38 -8.51 7.70 -8.47
C PRO A 38 -7.22 8.51 -8.21
N LEU A 39 -7.26 9.54 -7.36
CA LEU A 39 -6.06 10.33 -7.00
C LEU A 39 -5.08 9.58 -6.10
N PHE A 40 -5.49 8.47 -5.50
CA PHE A 40 -4.61 7.62 -4.70
C PHE A 40 -3.38 7.16 -5.49
N VAL A 41 -3.58 6.67 -6.71
CA VAL A 41 -2.52 6.11 -7.56
C VAL A 41 -1.45 7.16 -7.92
N PRO A 42 -1.79 8.34 -8.46
CA PRO A 42 -0.78 9.36 -8.75
C PRO A 42 -0.11 9.90 -7.48
N ALA A 43 -0.83 10.03 -6.36
CA ALA A 43 -0.24 10.45 -5.10
C ALA A 43 0.79 9.43 -4.57
N TYR A 44 0.46 8.14 -4.63
CA TYR A 44 1.36 7.04 -4.27
C TYR A 44 2.64 7.08 -5.11
N LEU A 45 2.49 7.14 -6.44
CA LEU A 45 3.61 7.14 -7.37
C LEU A 45 4.48 8.39 -7.21
N LEU A 46 3.88 9.55 -6.96
CA LEU A 46 4.62 10.79 -6.72
C LEU A 46 5.46 10.69 -5.43
N CYS A 47 4.90 10.16 -4.35
CA CYS A 47 5.65 9.92 -3.11
C CYS A 47 6.82 8.97 -3.34
N SER A 48 6.59 7.85 -4.02
CA SER A 48 7.66 6.90 -4.38
C SER A 48 8.73 7.55 -5.27
N LEU A 49 8.34 8.37 -6.25
CA LEU A 49 9.28 9.07 -7.14
C LEU A 49 10.12 10.08 -6.37
N VAL A 50 9.51 10.89 -5.50
CA VAL A 50 10.23 11.87 -4.68
C VAL A 50 11.22 11.19 -3.73
N LEU A 51 10.85 10.05 -3.12
CA LEU A 51 11.76 9.27 -2.29
C LEU A 51 12.90 8.69 -3.12
N TRP A 52 12.60 8.11 -4.27
CA TRP A 52 13.62 7.57 -5.17
C TRP A 52 14.62 8.64 -5.62
N LEU A 53 14.14 9.83 -6.01
CA LEU A 53 14.98 10.98 -6.38
C LEU A 53 15.84 11.49 -5.21
N ARG A 54 15.46 11.20 -3.96
CA ARG A 54 16.22 11.50 -2.75
C ARG A 54 17.18 10.37 -2.35
N GLY A 55 17.30 9.31 -3.15
CA GLY A 55 18.11 8.13 -2.83
C GLY A 55 17.53 7.27 -1.70
N LYS A 56 16.25 7.45 -1.40
CA LYS A 56 15.52 6.74 -0.34
C LYS A 56 14.77 5.53 -0.90
N ASP A 57 14.33 4.65 -0.01
CA ASP A 57 13.55 3.49 -0.42
C ASP A 57 12.13 3.93 -0.81
N ALA A 58 11.85 3.89 -2.11
CA ALA A 58 10.59 4.33 -2.70
C ALA A 58 9.35 3.53 -2.23
N TYR A 59 9.56 2.35 -1.64
CA TYR A 59 8.51 1.46 -1.15
C TYR A 59 8.42 1.52 0.37
N HIS A 60 9.49 1.17 1.09
CA HIS A 60 9.46 1.08 2.55
C HIS A 60 9.29 2.44 3.25
N GLU A 61 9.76 3.53 2.63
CA GLU A 61 9.59 4.88 3.17
C GLU A 61 8.35 5.59 2.64
N ASN A 62 7.57 4.96 1.74
CA ASN A 62 6.34 5.55 1.24
C ASN A 62 5.32 5.72 2.39
N PRO A 63 4.80 6.93 2.64
CA PRO A 63 3.85 7.16 3.74
C PRO A 63 2.59 6.29 3.65
N PHE A 64 2.15 5.93 2.44
CA PHE A 64 0.99 5.07 2.23
C PHE A 64 1.27 3.62 2.65
N GLU A 65 2.46 3.10 2.31
CA GLU A 65 2.94 1.78 2.73
C GLU A 65 3.17 1.74 4.25
N ARG A 66 3.79 2.78 4.80
CA ARG A 66 4.02 2.89 6.25
C ARG A 66 2.73 2.91 7.05
N GLN A 67 1.67 3.52 6.53
CA GLN A 67 0.35 3.47 7.15
C GLN A 67 -0.25 2.06 7.09
N ALA A 68 -0.06 1.37 5.96
CA ALA A 68 -0.54 0.00 5.78
C ALA A 68 0.19 -1.01 6.68
N TYR A 69 1.51 -0.87 6.86
CA TYR A 69 2.31 -1.70 7.78
C TYR A 69 2.24 -1.26 9.26
N GLY A 70 2.07 0.03 9.55
CA GLY A 70 2.00 0.56 10.91
C GLY A 70 0.73 0.16 11.67
N SER A 71 -0.27 -0.36 10.96
CA SER A 71 -1.52 -0.89 11.54
C SER A 71 -1.33 -2.24 12.24
N ASP A 72 -0.17 -2.88 12.09
CA ASP A 72 0.16 -4.20 12.64
C ASP A 72 0.85 -4.13 14.03
N ASN A 73 0.89 -2.95 14.65
CA ASN A 73 1.42 -2.77 16.01
C ASN A 73 0.31 -2.28 16.97
N PRO A 74 -0.45 -3.18 17.62
CA PRO A 74 -1.54 -2.83 18.54
C PRO A 74 -1.02 -2.54 19.96
N LEU A 75 -0.01 -1.67 20.10
CA LEU A 75 0.44 -1.20 21.41
C LEU A 75 0.60 0.32 21.41
N HIS A 76 -0.53 1.01 21.55
CA HIS A 76 -0.63 2.19 22.38
C HIS A 76 -2.03 2.36 22.98
#